data_AF-A0A2N9P7V4-F1
#
_entry.id   AF-A0A2N9P7V4-F1
#
_cell.length_a   1.000
_cell.length_b   1.000
_cell.length_c   1.000
_cell.angle_alpha   90.00
_cell.angle_beta   90.00
_cell.angle_gamma   90.00
#
_symmetry.space_group_name_H-M   'P 1'
#
loop_
_entity.id
_entity.type
_entity.pdbx_description
1 polymer ?
#
loop_
_entity_poly.entity_id
_entity_poly.type
_entity_poly.pdbx_seq_one_letter_code
_entity_poly.pdbx_strand_id
1 'polypeptide(L)'
;MNPRKLTFLLLILSCYSCIAQKKTNEEMWVKIITETKTINNITYIFPSEVEIPRRELAIEECQKSIEENLKLIGETEFDNKFDVEFLKSRKEMLKYGGMSAQGLAFPESNVLFSLLKDTGSPIKHEMMHMITMYKWGTPVTSSTWMNEGLATYAGETCFKYSLEEIYKYFIQSNKLISMDKLSQDFYKNPDMIAYTQSAFICKFLIDNYGISKFKELWKSGYEKLNEIYGFDSKTLENNLKNYINKKHPKDISFDWEQFNKGC
;
A
#
# COMPACT_ATOMS: atom_id res chain seq x y z
N MET A 1 -37.18 -65.16 -53.69
CA MET A 1 -36.47 -66.06 -52.76
C MET A 1 -35.15 -66.49 -53.40
N ASN A 2 -34.02 -65.85 -53.06
CA ASN A 2 -32.74 -66.55 -52.85
C ASN A 2 -31.71 -65.60 -52.19
N PRO A 3 -30.93 -66.08 -51.20
CA PRO A 3 -30.20 -65.26 -50.24
C PRO A 3 -28.74 -65.07 -50.66
N ARG A 4 -28.33 -63.82 -50.79
CA ARG A 4 -26.94 -63.39 -50.53
C ARG A 4 -26.99 -62.06 -49.77
N LYS A 5 -27.63 -62.10 -48.61
CA LYS A 5 -27.19 -61.28 -47.48
C LYS A 5 -25.80 -61.76 -47.07
N LEU A 6 -25.07 -60.86 -46.43
CA LEU A 6 -24.11 -61.20 -45.37
C LEU A 6 -22.67 -61.50 -45.81
N THR A 7 -22.01 -60.59 -46.53
CA THR A 7 -20.57 -60.33 -46.37
C THR A 7 -20.14 -59.21 -47.29
N PHE A 8 -20.42 -57.96 -46.91
CA PHE A 8 -19.57 -56.78 -47.15
C PHE A 8 -20.17 -55.55 -46.45
N LEU A 9 -20.72 -55.76 -45.24
CA LEU A 9 -21.18 -54.71 -44.34
C LEU A 9 -20.14 -54.46 -43.22
N LEU A 10 -18.85 -54.59 -43.56
CA LEU A 10 -17.74 -54.49 -42.60
C LEU A 10 -16.48 -53.87 -43.22
N LEU A 11 -16.65 -53.04 -44.24
CA LEU A 11 -15.59 -52.21 -44.84
C LEU A 11 -16.12 -50.83 -45.28
N ILE A 12 -17.16 -50.34 -44.59
CA ILE A 12 -17.58 -48.93 -44.60
C ILE A 12 -17.50 -48.37 -43.16
N LEU A 13 -16.43 -48.75 -42.45
CA LEU A 13 -16.20 -48.33 -41.06
C LEU A 13 -14.71 -48.11 -40.75
N SER A 14 -13.91 -47.78 -41.77
CA SER A 14 -12.47 -47.47 -41.59
C SER A 14 -11.95 -46.35 -42.48
N CYS A 15 -12.82 -45.50 -43.04
CA CYS A 15 -12.41 -44.20 -43.61
C CYS A 15 -13.23 -43.02 -43.05
N TYR A 16 -13.84 -43.18 -41.88
CA TYR A 16 -14.18 -42.07 -40.97
C TYR A 16 -13.08 -41.96 -39.92
N SER A 17 -11.86 -41.71 -40.38
CA SER A 17 -10.76 -41.27 -39.53
C SER A 17 -10.16 -40.04 -40.17
N CYS A 18 -10.28 -38.94 -39.44
CA CYS A 18 -9.64 -37.65 -39.71
C CYS A 18 -10.33 -36.73 -40.73
N ILE A 19 -11.63 -36.50 -40.60
CA ILE A 19 -12.02 -35.10 -40.43
C ILE A 19 -11.80 -34.85 -38.95
N ALA A 20 -10.55 -34.56 -38.60
CA ALA A 20 -10.24 -33.95 -37.34
C ALA A 20 -11.16 -32.74 -37.27
N GLN A 21 -12.17 -32.84 -36.43
CA GLN A 21 -12.87 -31.68 -35.91
C GLN A 21 -11.74 -30.85 -35.33
N LYS A 22 -11.23 -29.92 -36.13
CA LYS A 22 -10.34 -28.87 -35.69
C LYS A 22 -11.25 -28.08 -34.76
N LYS A 23 -11.38 -28.55 -33.51
CA LYS A 23 -11.55 -27.68 -32.38
C LYS A 23 -10.35 -26.78 -32.49
N THR A 24 -10.53 -25.69 -33.24
CA THR A 24 -9.85 -24.46 -32.93
C THR A 24 -10.14 -24.30 -31.45
N ASN A 25 -9.17 -24.65 -30.61
CA ASN A 25 -8.91 -23.85 -29.45
C ASN A 25 -8.75 -22.45 -30.05
N GLU A 26 -9.87 -21.72 -30.19
CA GLU A 26 -9.81 -20.29 -30.02
C GLU A 26 -9.24 -20.15 -28.63
N GLU A 27 -7.92 -20.05 -28.56
CA GLU A 27 -7.22 -19.55 -27.39
C GLU A 27 -8.06 -18.36 -26.94
N MET A 28 -8.65 -18.47 -25.74
CA MET A 28 -9.53 -17.45 -25.19
C MET A 28 -8.67 -16.24 -24.82
N TRP A 29 -8.16 -15.54 -25.82
CA TRP A 29 -7.44 -14.29 -25.68
C TRP A 29 -8.43 -13.26 -25.18
N VAL A 30 -8.25 -12.83 -23.93
CA VAL A 30 -9.02 -11.72 -23.38
C VAL A 30 -8.32 -10.43 -23.76
N LYS A 31 -8.99 -9.60 -24.55
CA LYS A 31 -8.51 -8.25 -24.86
C LYS A 31 -8.63 -7.39 -23.60
N ILE A 32 -7.49 -6.87 -23.13
CA ILE A 32 -7.44 -5.85 -22.07
C ILE A 32 -7.14 -4.52 -22.75
N ILE A 33 -7.96 -3.51 -22.46
CA ILE A 33 -7.79 -2.17 -23.00
C ILE A 33 -7.52 -1.23 -21.83
N THR A 34 -6.44 -0.48 -21.93
CA THR A 34 -6.05 0.56 -20.99
C THR A 34 -5.89 1.88 -21.71
N GLU A 35 -6.05 2.96 -20.94
CA GLU A 35 -5.98 4.34 -21.39
C GLU A 35 -4.87 5.02 -20.61
N THR A 36 -3.99 5.72 -21.32
CA THR A 36 -2.75 6.27 -20.75
C THR A 36 -2.67 7.77 -20.93
N LYS A 37 -2.23 8.48 -19.89
CA LYS A 37 -1.92 9.91 -19.93
C LYS A 37 -0.60 10.17 -19.21
N THR A 38 0.33 10.87 -19.85
CA THR A 38 1.58 11.29 -19.20
C THR A 38 1.50 12.77 -18.86
N ILE A 39 1.81 13.11 -17.62
CA ILE A 39 1.97 14.49 -17.16
C ILE A 39 3.35 14.59 -16.53
N ASN A 40 4.17 15.52 -17.05
CA ASN A 40 5.57 15.66 -16.66
C ASN A 40 6.32 14.32 -16.80
N ASN A 41 6.83 13.81 -15.68
CA ASN A 41 7.61 12.59 -15.51
C ASN A 41 6.76 11.37 -15.11
N ILE A 42 5.43 11.47 -15.03
CA ILE A 42 4.56 10.42 -14.51
C ILE A 42 3.57 9.95 -15.56
N THR A 43 3.52 8.64 -15.78
CA THR A 43 2.55 8.00 -16.68
C THR A 43 1.41 7.42 -15.87
N TYR A 44 0.18 7.81 -16.16
CA TYR A 44 -1.02 7.26 -15.54
C TYR A 44 -1.69 6.28 -16.48
N ILE A 45 -1.97 5.08 -15.99
CA ILE A 45 -2.56 3.98 -16.76
C ILE A 45 -3.86 3.57 -16.09
N PHE A 46 -4.97 3.65 -16.84
CA PHE A 46 -6.31 3.33 -16.36
C PHE A 46 -6.93 2.18 -17.15
N PRO A 47 -7.80 1.37 -16.54
CA PRO A 47 -8.72 0.52 -17.28
C PRO A 47 -9.64 1.39 -18.15
N SER A 48 -9.84 0.99 -19.42
CA SER A 48 -10.62 1.78 -20.38
C SER A 48 -12.06 2.07 -19.95
N GLU A 49 -12.63 1.26 -19.06
CA GLU A 49 -13.97 1.44 -18.51
C GLU A 49 -14.08 2.53 -17.44
N VAL A 50 -12.97 3.05 -16.90
CA VAL A 50 -13.02 4.14 -15.92
C VAL A 50 -13.40 5.42 -16.65
N GLU A 51 -14.44 6.13 -16.23
CA GLU A 51 -14.86 7.37 -16.89
C GLU A 51 -13.79 8.48 -16.82
N ILE A 52 -13.66 9.28 -17.89
CA ILE A 52 -12.64 10.34 -18.00
C ILE A 52 -12.62 11.27 -16.78
N PRO A 53 -13.75 11.81 -16.27
CA PRO A 53 -13.73 12.68 -15.09
C PRO A 53 -13.13 11.99 -13.85
N ARG A 54 -13.32 10.68 -13.69
CA ARG A 54 -12.75 9.94 -12.56
C ARG A 54 -11.24 9.75 -12.70
N ARG A 55 -10.74 9.59 -13.94
CA ARG A 55 -9.30 9.54 -14.24
C ARG A 55 -8.63 10.86 -13.88
N GLU A 56 -9.23 11.98 -14.31
CA GLU A 56 -8.68 13.31 -14.02
C GLU A 56 -8.63 13.58 -12.50
N LEU A 57 -9.68 13.24 -11.74
CA LEU A 57 -9.66 13.35 -10.28
C LEU A 57 -8.56 12.49 -9.63
N ALA A 58 -8.32 11.28 -10.12
CA ALA A 58 -7.25 10.42 -9.60
C ALA A 58 -5.85 11.00 -9.91
N ILE A 59 -5.68 11.58 -11.09
CA ILE A 59 -4.44 12.27 -11.48
C ILE A 59 -4.21 13.48 -10.57
N GLU A 60 -5.23 14.31 -10.35
CA GLU A 60 -5.17 15.45 -9.43
C GLU A 60 -4.78 14.99 -8.01
N GLU A 61 -5.38 13.90 -7.52
CA GLU A 61 -5.04 13.31 -6.23
C GLU A 61 -3.57 12.85 -6.17
N CYS A 62 -3.06 12.20 -7.23
CA CYS A 62 -1.65 11.81 -7.31
C CYS A 62 -0.72 13.03 -7.27
N GLN A 63 -1.00 14.07 -8.07
CA GLN A 63 -0.18 15.29 -8.14
C GLN A 63 -0.18 16.03 -6.80
N LYS A 64 -1.35 16.20 -6.18
CA LYS A 64 -1.48 16.78 -4.85
C LYS A 64 -0.73 15.97 -3.78
N SER A 65 -0.82 14.63 -3.85
CA SER A 65 -0.11 13.74 -2.93
C SER A 65 1.40 13.94 -3.02
N ILE A 66 1.94 14.19 -4.21
CA ILE A 66 3.37 14.46 -4.39
C ILE A 66 3.77 15.74 -3.66
N GLU A 67 3.05 16.84 -3.90
CA GLU A 67 3.33 18.13 -3.27
C GLU A 67 3.26 18.04 -1.73
N GLU A 68 2.20 17.42 -1.20
CA GLU A 68 1.99 17.29 0.24
C GLU A 68 3.02 16.38 0.90
N ASN A 69 3.38 15.26 0.25
CA ASN A 69 4.36 14.32 0.78
C ASN A 69 5.77 14.92 0.77
N LEU A 70 6.17 15.60 -0.31
CA LEU A 70 7.44 16.33 -0.40
C LEU A 70 7.56 17.35 0.74
N LYS A 71 6.51 18.17 0.93
CA LYS A 71 6.44 19.15 2.01
C LYS A 71 6.58 18.49 3.39
N LEU A 72 5.90 17.37 3.62
CA LEU A 72 5.95 16.64 4.89
C LEU A 72 7.38 16.18 5.23
N ILE A 73 8.15 15.79 4.22
CA ILE A 73 9.53 15.31 4.39
C ILE A 73 10.60 16.39 4.16
N GLY A 74 10.20 17.65 3.99
CA GLY A 74 11.11 18.77 3.79
C GLY A 74 11.91 18.72 2.49
N GLU A 75 11.42 18.01 1.48
CA GLU A 75 11.99 17.96 0.14
C GLU A 75 11.15 18.83 -0.81
N THR A 76 11.71 19.32 -1.91
CA THR A 76 11.03 20.29 -2.80
C THR A 76 10.93 19.86 -4.26
N GLU A 77 11.77 18.93 -4.69
CA GLU A 77 11.88 18.52 -6.10
C GLU A 77 11.62 17.03 -6.25
N PHE A 78 10.87 16.69 -7.31
CA PHE A 78 10.52 15.32 -7.67
C PHE A 78 10.45 15.15 -9.18
N ASP A 79 11.58 14.80 -9.77
CA ASP A 79 11.81 14.59 -11.21
C ASP A 79 11.91 13.10 -11.59
N ASN A 80 11.75 12.19 -10.62
CA ASN A 80 11.77 10.74 -10.81
C ASN A 80 10.67 10.29 -11.79
N LYS A 81 11.02 9.46 -12.77
CA LYS A 81 10.05 8.88 -13.70
C LYS A 81 9.48 7.58 -13.15
N PHE A 82 8.15 7.46 -13.11
CA PHE A 82 7.46 6.23 -12.73
C PHE A 82 6.04 6.19 -13.29
N ASP A 83 5.47 5.00 -13.28
CA ASP A 83 4.11 4.75 -13.74
C ASP A 83 3.17 4.58 -12.54
N VAL A 84 1.96 5.13 -12.66
CA VAL A 84 0.84 4.88 -11.74
C VAL A 84 -0.19 4.07 -12.51
N GLU A 85 -0.34 2.80 -12.15
CA GLU A 85 -1.29 1.89 -12.78
C GLU A 85 -2.49 1.63 -11.86
N PHE A 86 -3.67 2.02 -12.33
CA PHE A 86 -4.91 1.80 -11.63
C PHE A 86 -5.47 0.42 -11.97
N LEU A 87 -5.64 -0.42 -10.95
CA LEU A 87 -6.12 -1.80 -11.13
C LEU A 87 -7.61 -1.91 -10.78
N LYS A 88 -8.28 -2.90 -11.38
CA LYS A 88 -9.74 -3.06 -11.23
C LYS A 88 -10.12 -3.69 -9.91
N SER A 89 -9.21 -4.45 -9.28
CA SER A 89 -9.53 -5.23 -8.09
C SER A 89 -8.29 -5.67 -7.31
N ARG A 90 -8.50 -6.06 -6.05
CA ARG A 90 -7.48 -6.74 -5.23
C ARG A 90 -6.98 -8.05 -5.85
N LYS A 91 -7.77 -8.69 -6.72
CA LYS A 91 -7.34 -9.88 -7.48
C LYS A 91 -6.30 -9.53 -8.53
N GLU A 92 -6.49 -8.41 -9.23
CA GLU A 92 -5.46 -7.87 -10.14
C GLU A 92 -4.24 -7.40 -9.36
N MET A 93 -4.43 -6.73 -8.22
CA MET A 93 -3.32 -6.36 -7.33
C MET A 93 -2.48 -7.57 -6.94
N LEU A 94 -3.13 -8.68 -6.54
CA LEU A 94 -2.43 -9.92 -6.23
C LEU A 94 -1.70 -10.50 -7.45
N LYS A 95 -2.33 -10.45 -8.63
CA LYS A 95 -1.76 -11.00 -9.87
C LYS A 95 -0.51 -10.22 -10.32
N TYR A 96 -0.55 -8.90 -10.27
CA TYR A 96 0.49 -8.04 -10.83
C TYR A 96 1.51 -7.56 -9.79
N GLY A 97 1.06 -7.25 -8.58
CA GLY A 97 1.91 -6.79 -7.48
C GLY A 97 2.20 -7.85 -6.41
N GLY A 98 1.65 -9.06 -6.52
CA GLY A 98 1.97 -10.17 -5.61
C GLY A 98 1.28 -10.12 -4.24
N MET A 99 0.45 -9.11 -3.98
CA MET A 99 -0.34 -8.99 -2.74
C MET A 99 -1.74 -8.46 -3.02
N SER A 100 -2.76 -8.94 -2.30
CA SER A 100 -4.15 -8.47 -2.42
C SER A 100 -4.41 -7.15 -1.67
N ALA A 101 -3.49 -6.19 -1.77
CA ALA A 101 -3.56 -4.88 -1.11
C ALA A 101 -4.45 -3.88 -1.89
N GLN A 102 -4.58 -2.66 -1.36
CA GLN A 102 -5.31 -1.56 -2.02
C GLN A 102 -4.41 -0.68 -2.86
N GLY A 103 -3.16 -0.55 -2.44
CA GLY A 103 -2.08 0.08 -3.17
C GLY A 103 -0.81 -0.72 -2.97
N LEU A 104 0.15 -0.57 -3.88
CA LEU A 104 1.50 -1.11 -3.76
C LEU A 104 2.50 -0.18 -4.46
N ALA A 105 3.50 0.28 -3.73
CA ALA A 105 4.63 1.02 -4.28
C ALA A 105 5.83 0.12 -4.55
N PHE A 106 6.39 0.20 -5.76
CA PHE A 106 7.63 -0.49 -6.16
C PHE A 106 8.64 0.51 -6.74
N PRO A 107 9.36 1.28 -5.89
CA PRO A 107 10.29 2.31 -6.34
C PRO A 107 11.40 1.77 -7.26
N GLU A 108 11.91 0.57 -6.96
CA GLU A 108 12.95 -0.11 -7.76
C GLU A 108 12.47 -0.48 -9.18
N SER A 109 11.16 -0.67 -9.36
CA SER A 109 10.55 -0.96 -10.67
C SER A 109 9.88 0.26 -11.29
N ASN A 110 9.96 1.42 -10.63
CA ASN A 110 9.31 2.66 -11.05
C ASN A 110 7.80 2.48 -11.33
N VAL A 111 7.09 1.76 -10.48
CA VAL A 111 5.64 1.57 -10.60
C VAL A 111 4.93 1.69 -9.25
N LEU A 112 3.79 2.34 -9.26
CA LEU A 112 2.81 2.38 -8.17
C LEU A 112 1.51 1.78 -8.69
N PHE A 113 1.01 0.74 -8.03
CA PHE A 113 -0.33 0.22 -8.27
C PHE A 113 -1.31 0.81 -7.27
N SER A 114 -2.51 1.15 -7.74
CA SER A 114 -3.56 1.68 -6.87
C SER A 114 -4.95 1.21 -7.29
N LEU A 115 -5.82 0.95 -6.32
CA LEU A 115 -7.25 0.87 -6.55
C LEU A 115 -7.85 2.27 -6.46
N LEU A 116 -8.77 2.58 -7.38
CA LEU A 116 -9.56 3.81 -7.30
C LEU A 116 -10.58 3.69 -6.16
N LYS A 117 -10.51 4.60 -5.20
CA LYS A 117 -11.50 4.75 -4.12
C LYS A 117 -11.81 6.21 -3.91
N ASP A 118 -13.07 6.52 -3.62
CA ASP A 118 -13.50 7.89 -3.35
C ASP A 118 -13.28 8.26 -1.88
N THR A 119 -13.22 7.26 -1.00
CA THR A 119 -12.91 7.41 0.43
C THR A 119 -11.86 6.39 0.85
N GLY A 120 -10.87 6.82 1.63
CA GLY A 120 -9.78 5.94 2.06
C GLY A 120 -8.92 5.48 0.87
N SER A 121 -8.64 6.40 -0.05
CA SER A 121 -7.76 6.14 -1.19
C SER A 121 -6.34 5.84 -0.72
N PRO A 122 -5.67 4.81 -1.29
CA PRO A 122 -4.30 4.46 -0.91
C PRO A 122 -3.26 5.36 -1.59
N ILE A 123 -3.66 6.23 -2.53
CA ILE A 123 -2.73 6.97 -3.40
C ILE A 123 -1.69 7.75 -2.59
N LYS A 124 -2.14 8.56 -1.61
CA LYS A 124 -1.22 9.40 -0.83
C LYS A 124 -0.25 8.58 0.03
N HIS A 125 -0.70 7.45 0.55
CA HIS A 125 0.10 6.49 1.30
C HIS A 125 1.19 5.86 0.42
N GLU A 126 0.80 5.25 -0.71
CA GLU A 126 1.76 4.62 -1.62
C GLU A 126 2.71 5.62 -2.26
N MET A 127 2.23 6.83 -2.55
CA MET A 127 3.06 7.92 -3.07
C MET A 127 4.13 8.33 -2.06
N MET A 128 3.85 8.22 -0.76
CA MET A 128 4.85 8.51 0.28
C MET A 128 5.99 7.49 0.23
N HIS A 129 5.72 6.21 0.02
CA HIS A 129 6.76 5.20 -0.19
C HIS A 129 7.63 5.51 -1.41
N MET A 130 7.00 5.82 -2.56
CA MET A 130 7.73 6.19 -3.78
C MET A 130 8.68 7.37 -3.52
N ILE A 131 8.14 8.46 -2.99
CA ILE A 131 8.90 9.70 -2.76
C ILE A 131 10.03 9.47 -1.75
N THR A 132 9.73 8.90 -0.58
CA THR A 132 10.74 8.72 0.48
C THR A 132 11.86 7.81 0.02
N MET A 133 11.56 6.70 -0.68
CA MET A 133 12.60 5.79 -1.16
C MET A 133 13.42 6.39 -2.31
N TYR A 134 12.83 7.20 -3.19
CA TYR A 134 13.63 7.95 -4.17
C TYR A 134 14.54 9.01 -3.54
N LYS A 135 14.05 9.75 -2.54
CA LYS A 135 14.82 10.85 -1.93
C LYS A 135 15.83 10.36 -0.90
N TRP A 136 15.50 9.32 -0.14
CA TRP A 136 16.25 8.87 1.02
C TRP A 136 16.85 7.47 0.86
N GLY A 137 16.45 6.73 -0.18
CA GLY A 137 16.80 5.32 -0.34
C GLY A 137 15.89 4.40 0.48
N THR A 138 15.92 3.12 0.13
CA THR A 138 15.19 2.06 0.82
C THR A 138 15.62 1.99 2.30
N PRO A 139 14.67 2.02 3.25
CA PRO A 139 15.00 1.95 4.67
C PRO A 139 15.62 0.59 4.99
N VAL A 140 16.48 0.57 6.02
CA VAL A 140 16.95 -0.72 6.56
C VAL A 140 15.78 -1.47 7.20
N THR A 141 15.84 -2.80 7.23
CA THR A 141 14.73 -3.66 7.66
C THR A 141 14.19 -3.33 9.05
N SER A 142 15.06 -2.92 9.98
CA SER A 142 14.66 -2.52 11.35
C SER A 142 13.86 -1.20 11.41
N SER A 143 13.76 -0.49 10.29
CA SER A 143 12.99 0.73 10.10
C SER A 143 11.68 0.49 9.32
N THR A 144 11.22 -0.76 9.18
CA THR A 144 9.93 -1.06 8.52
C THR A 144 8.77 -0.29 9.16
N TRP A 145 8.75 -0.18 10.48
CA TRP A 145 7.76 0.63 11.20
C TRP A 145 7.80 2.11 10.80
N MET A 146 8.97 2.66 10.44
CA MET A 146 9.09 4.03 9.94
C MET A 146 8.53 4.17 8.53
N ASN A 147 8.77 3.17 7.67
CA ASN A 147 8.24 3.14 6.31
C ASN A 147 6.72 3.20 6.31
N GLU A 148 6.09 2.22 6.96
CA GLU A 148 4.64 2.12 7.06
C GLU A 148 4.04 3.25 7.90
N GLY A 149 4.73 3.65 8.97
CA GLY A 149 4.31 4.75 9.84
C GLY A 149 4.30 6.09 9.12
N LEU A 150 5.34 6.43 8.37
CA LEU A 150 5.40 7.69 7.63
C LEU A 150 4.36 7.73 6.50
N ALA A 151 4.18 6.63 5.77
CA ALA A 151 3.15 6.53 4.75
C ALA A 151 1.73 6.61 5.35
N THR A 152 1.50 5.98 6.51
CA THR A 152 0.22 6.09 7.24
C THR A 152 -0.03 7.50 7.77
N TYR A 153 1.01 8.17 8.28
CA TYR A 153 0.91 9.56 8.71
C TYR A 153 0.56 10.48 7.53
N ALA A 154 1.18 10.26 6.37
CA ALA A 154 0.92 11.00 5.15
C ALA A 154 -0.47 10.75 4.57
N GLY A 155 -0.90 9.49 4.52
CA GLY A 155 -2.17 9.06 3.92
C GLY A 155 -3.43 9.56 4.61
N GLU A 156 -3.28 10.20 5.77
CA GLU A 156 -4.37 10.62 6.66
C GLU A 156 -5.22 9.43 7.13
N THR A 157 -6.01 9.64 8.18
CA THR A 157 -6.86 8.58 8.74
C THR A 157 -8.29 8.72 8.21
N CYS A 158 -8.90 7.63 7.73
CA CYS A 158 -10.33 7.62 7.35
C CYS A 158 -11.29 7.61 8.55
N PHE A 159 -10.76 7.72 9.77
CA PHE A 159 -11.54 7.69 11.01
C PHE A 159 -11.73 9.10 11.57
N LYS A 160 -12.77 9.27 12.38
CA LYS A 160 -13.08 10.53 13.05
C LYS A 160 -12.10 10.92 14.18
N TYR A 161 -11.20 10.02 14.57
CA TYR A 161 -10.27 10.20 15.68
C TYR A 161 -8.92 10.69 15.14
N SER A 162 -8.32 11.64 15.84
CA SER A 162 -6.93 12.01 15.60
C SER A 162 -5.96 10.88 16.01
N LEU A 163 -4.74 10.89 15.45
CA LEU A 163 -3.68 9.96 15.84
C LEU A 163 -3.39 9.98 17.35
N GLU A 164 -3.51 11.14 17.99
CA GLU A 164 -3.32 11.30 19.42
C GLU A 164 -4.43 10.62 20.24
N GLU A 165 -5.68 10.76 19.81
CA GLU A 165 -6.82 10.09 20.45
C GLU A 165 -6.75 8.56 20.27
N ILE A 166 -6.35 8.09 19.08
CA ILE A 166 -6.10 6.67 18.82
C ILE A 166 -4.99 6.14 19.74
N TYR A 167 -3.87 6.85 19.84
CA TYR A 167 -2.76 6.45 20.70
C TYR A 167 -3.16 6.49 22.19
N LYS A 168 -3.92 7.50 22.63
CA LYS A 168 -4.50 7.56 23.97
C LYS A 168 -5.38 6.34 24.25
N TYR A 169 -6.22 5.96 23.28
CA TYR A 169 -7.02 4.74 23.38
C TYR A 169 -6.15 3.49 23.53
N PHE A 170 -5.02 3.40 22.82
CA PHE A 170 -4.10 2.25 22.97
C PHE A 170 -3.44 2.21 24.35
N ILE A 171 -3.14 3.36 24.96
CA ILE A 171 -2.64 3.43 26.34
C ILE A 171 -3.70 2.89 27.31
N GLN A 172 -4.91 3.45 27.30
CA GLN A 172 -5.96 3.09 28.28
C GLN A 172 -6.41 1.63 28.16
N SER A 173 -6.33 1.05 26.96
CA SER A 173 -6.76 -0.34 26.68
C SER A 173 -5.60 -1.35 26.66
N ASN A 174 -4.39 -0.92 27.03
CA ASN A 174 -3.18 -1.75 27.04
C ASN A 174 -2.91 -2.49 25.70
N LYS A 175 -3.07 -1.76 24.59
CA LYS A 175 -2.91 -2.28 23.22
C LYS A 175 -1.58 -1.92 22.56
N LEU A 176 -0.79 -1.03 23.17
CA LEU A 176 0.48 -0.58 22.61
C LEU A 176 1.44 -1.77 22.36
N ILE A 177 2.03 -1.78 21.18
CA ILE A 177 3.13 -2.68 20.79
C ILE A 177 4.43 -2.02 21.24
N SER A 178 5.39 -2.79 21.77
CA SER A 178 6.70 -2.23 22.10
C SER A 178 7.48 -1.84 20.86
N MET A 179 8.37 -0.86 20.97
CA MET A 179 9.26 -0.44 19.90
C MET A 179 10.12 -1.58 19.37
N ASP A 180 10.61 -2.46 20.24
CA ASP A 180 11.39 -3.64 19.83
C ASP A 180 10.58 -4.59 18.93
N LYS A 181 9.28 -4.77 19.22
CA LYS A 181 8.40 -5.61 18.41
C LYS A 181 8.04 -4.95 17.08
N LEU A 182 7.85 -3.63 17.08
CA LEU A 182 7.64 -2.86 15.85
C LEU A 182 8.86 -2.91 14.93
N SER A 183 10.08 -2.85 15.49
CA SER A 183 11.32 -2.87 14.69
C SER A 183 11.69 -4.25 14.17
N GLN A 184 11.42 -5.33 14.92
CA GLN A 184 11.81 -6.68 14.52
C GLN A 184 10.77 -7.39 13.65
N ASP A 185 9.48 -7.20 13.95
CA ASP A 185 8.40 -8.08 13.47
C ASP A 185 7.14 -7.29 13.08
N PHE A 186 7.31 -6.11 12.45
CA PHE A 186 6.21 -5.18 12.14
C PHE A 186 4.94 -5.87 11.62
N TYR A 187 5.05 -6.65 10.54
CA TYR A 187 3.93 -7.33 9.87
C TYR A 187 3.33 -8.53 10.65
N LYS A 188 3.92 -8.93 11.78
CA LYS A 188 3.32 -9.95 12.67
C LYS A 188 2.41 -9.34 13.74
N ASN A 189 2.37 -8.01 13.84
CA ASN A 189 1.51 -7.30 14.78
C ASN A 189 0.16 -6.98 14.13
N PRO A 190 -0.90 -6.70 14.93
CA PRO A 190 -2.19 -6.31 14.37
C PRO A 190 -2.10 -5.02 13.56
N ASP A 191 -2.44 -5.08 12.27
CA ASP A 191 -2.26 -3.99 11.29
C ASP A 191 -2.77 -2.64 11.82
N MET A 192 -4.02 -2.59 12.27
CA MET A 192 -4.62 -1.34 12.72
C MET A 192 -3.88 -0.69 13.90
N ILE A 193 -3.25 -1.49 14.76
CA ILE A 193 -2.44 -0.98 15.85
C ILE A 193 -1.05 -0.60 15.33
N ALA A 194 -0.37 -1.50 14.62
CA ALA A 194 1.01 -1.31 14.19
C ALA A 194 1.17 -0.07 13.29
N TYR A 195 0.31 0.08 12.28
CA TYR A 195 0.37 1.20 11.33
C TYR A 195 0.05 2.54 12.01
N THR A 196 -1.04 2.61 12.79
CA THR A 196 -1.46 3.88 13.41
C THR A 196 -0.58 4.28 14.59
N GLN A 197 -0.07 3.31 15.36
CA GLN A 197 0.92 3.56 16.41
C GLN A 197 2.20 4.11 15.79
N SER A 198 2.72 3.46 14.74
CA SER A 198 3.91 3.93 14.03
C SER A 198 3.71 5.30 13.40
N ALA A 199 2.53 5.59 12.84
CA ALA A 199 2.21 6.92 12.33
C ALA A 199 2.33 8.01 13.41
N PHE A 200 1.79 7.76 14.60
CA PHE A 200 1.93 8.69 15.72
C PHE A 200 3.39 8.84 16.17
N ILE A 201 4.17 7.76 16.20
CA ILE A 201 5.58 7.80 16.57
C ILE A 201 6.38 8.61 15.54
N CYS A 202 6.18 8.37 14.24
CA CYS A 202 6.82 9.15 13.18
C CYS A 202 6.48 10.62 13.30
N LYS A 203 5.19 10.96 13.47
CA LYS A 203 4.75 12.34 13.71
C LYS A 203 5.45 12.95 14.92
N PHE A 204 5.48 12.26 16.05
CA PHE A 204 6.11 12.75 17.27
C PHE A 204 7.61 13.02 17.07
N LEU A 205 8.34 12.09 16.42
CA LEU A 205 9.76 12.27 16.16
C LEU A 205 10.03 13.44 15.22
N ILE A 206 9.27 13.58 14.14
CA ILE A 206 9.40 14.68 13.18
C ILE A 206 9.10 16.02 13.87
N ASP A 207 7.98 16.11 14.60
CA ASP A 207 7.53 17.37 15.19
C ASP A 207 8.45 17.86 16.33
N ASN A 208 9.03 16.95 17.12
CA ASN A 208 9.79 17.31 18.32
C ASN A 208 11.30 17.31 18.11
N TYR A 209 11.81 16.58 17.11
CA TYR A 209 13.24 16.41 16.88
C TYR A 209 13.68 16.70 15.44
N GLY A 210 12.74 16.97 14.55
CA GLY A 210 13.01 17.42 13.18
C GLY A 210 13.25 16.29 12.19
N ILE A 211 12.99 16.61 10.92
CA ILE A 211 13.08 15.66 9.81
C ILE A 211 14.50 15.15 9.55
N SER A 212 15.53 15.93 9.89
CA SER A 212 16.94 15.53 9.70
C SER A 212 17.30 14.29 10.52
N LYS A 213 16.95 14.27 11.82
CA LYS A 213 17.18 13.11 12.69
C LYS A 213 16.30 11.92 12.30
N PHE A 214 15.09 12.20 11.83
CA PHE A 214 14.19 11.16 11.31
C PHE A 214 14.80 10.45 10.09
N LYS A 215 15.28 11.22 9.10
CA LYS A 215 15.98 10.71 7.91
C LYS A 215 17.27 9.96 8.26
N GLU A 216 18.00 10.41 9.28
CA GLU A 216 19.18 9.70 9.78
C GLU A 216 18.80 8.33 10.34
N LEU A 217 17.76 8.24 11.17
CA LEU A 217 17.30 6.97 11.73
C LEU A 217 16.74 6.03 10.64
N TRP A 218 16.04 6.58 9.66
CA TRP A 218 15.54 5.83 8.50
C TRP A 218 16.67 5.04 7.81
N LYS A 219 17.80 5.71 7.58
CA LYS A 219 18.98 5.15 6.90
C LYS A 219 19.80 4.24 7.80
N SER A 220 19.93 4.60 9.08
CA SER A 220 20.86 3.95 10.00
C SER A 220 20.24 2.78 10.78
N GLY A 221 18.92 2.76 10.91
CA GLY A 221 18.16 1.70 11.57
C GLY A 221 17.87 1.93 13.04
N TYR A 222 16.90 1.16 13.53
CA TYR A 222 16.41 1.21 14.91
C TYR A 222 17.51 1.16 15.98
N GLU A 223 18.57 0.37 15.77
CA GLU A 223 19.67 0.22 16.72
C GLU A 223 20.45 1.52 16.97
N LYS A 224 20.31 2.50 16.06
CA LYS A 224 20.94 3.82 16.18
C LYS A 224 20.06 4.87 16.86
N LEU A 225 18.89 4.48 17.38
CA LEU A 225 17.94 5.39 18.03
C LEU A 225 18.59 6.16 19.19
N ASN A 226 19.32 5.49 20.08
CA ASN A 226 20.00 6.16 21.19
C ASN A 226 21.11 7.10 20.72
N GLU A 227 21.92 6.69 19.75
CA GLU A 227 22.98 7.52 19.19
C GLU A 227 22.42 8.83 18.58
N ILE A 228 21.30 8.74 17.85
CA ILE A 228 20.72 9.87 17.10
C ILE A 228 19.90 10.80 18.02
N TYR A 229 19.13 10.21 18.94
CA TYR A 229 18.16 10.95 19.76
C TYR A 229 18.59 11.19 21.21
N GLY A 230 19.61 10.47 21.69
CA GLY A 230 20.09 10.56 23.07
C GLY A 230 19.21 9.84 24.10
N PHE A 231 18.31 8.96 23.66
CA PHE A 231 17.47 8.14 24.52
C PHE A 231 17.22 6.76 23.90
N ASP A 232 16.95 5.76 24.72
CA ASP A 232 16.59 4.42 24.24
C ASP A 232 15.09 4.30 23.91
N SER A 233 14.72 3.14 23.36
CA SER A 233 13.34 2.83 22.95
C SER A 233 12.34 2.87 24.10
N LYS A 234 12.72 2.37 25.28
CA LYS A 234 11.88 2.40 26.49
C LYS A 234 11.62 3.83 26.95
N THR A 235 12.63 4.69 26.86
CA THR A 235 12.50 6.12 27.16
C THR A 235 11.59 6.80 26.14
N LEU A 236 11.70 6.48 24.85
CA LEU A 236 10.76 6.96 23.82
C LEU A 236 9.31 6.57 24.14
N GLU A 237 9.05 5.30 24.45
CA GLU A 237 7.70 4.82 24.83
C GLU A 237 7.13 5.59 26.02
N ASN A 238 7.94 5.84 27.05
CA ASN A 238 7.54 6.60 28.22
C ASN A 238 7.27 8.07 27.88
N ASN A 239 8.12 8.68 27.05
CA ASN A 239 7.93 10.05 26.59
C ASN A 239 6.62 10.21 25.81
N LEU A 240 6.30 9.28 24.92
CA LEU A 240 5.04 9.27 24.17
C LEU A 240 3.82 9.12 25.09
N LYS A 241 3.87 8.19 26.06
CA LYS A 241 2.79 8.00 27.04
C LYS A 241 2.58 9.26 27.89
N ASN A 242 3.66 9.87 28.36
CA ASN A 242 3.60 11.08 29.17
C ASN A 242 3.08 12.28 28.36
N TYR A 243 3.55 12.44 27.12
CA TYR A 243 3.08 13.47 26.20
C TYR A 243 1.56 13.37 25.99
N ILE A 244 1.08 12.16 25.65
CA ILE A 244 -0.34 11.92 25.39
C ILE A 244 -1.19 12.06 26.65
N ASN A 245 -0.78 11.50 27.79
CA ASN A 245 -1.56 11.61 29.02
C ASN A 245 -1.65 13.05 29.54
N LYS A 246 -0.62 13.88 29.30
CA LYS A 246 -0.66 15.31 29.61
C LYS A 246 -1.66 16.05 28.72
N LYS A 247 -1.70 15.74 27.42
CA LYS A 247 -2.56 16.41 26.44
C LYS A 247 -4.01 15.93 26.50
N HIS A 248 -4.21 14.65 26.76
CA HIS A 248 -5.50 13.96 26.86
C HIS A 248 -5.62 13.28 28.25
N PRO A 249 -5.93 14.06 29.31
CA PRO A 249 -5.98 13.54 30.68
C PRO A 249 -7.18 12.64 30.95
N LYS A 250 -8.23 12.72 30.12
CA LYS A 250 -9.42 11.88 30.19
C LYS A 250 -9.34 10.73 29.19
N ASP A 251 -10.08 9.68 29.48
CA ASP A 251 -10.22 8.54 28.57
C ASP A 251 -11.01 8.92 27.31
N ILE A 252 -10.67 8.28 26.20
CA ILE A 252 -11.32 8.48 24.91
C ILE A 252 -12.44 7.45 24.76
N SER A 253 -13.66 7.93 24.50
CA SER A 253 -14.74 7.06 24.02
C SER A 253 -14.44 6.67 22.58
N PHE A 254 -14.18 5.38 22.37
CA PHE A 254 -13.61 4.89 21.11
C PHE A 254 -14.38 3.65 20.62
N ASP A 255 -14.77 3.71 19.36
CA ASP A 255 -15.42 2.61 18.65
C ASP A 255 -14.36 1.69 18.04
N TRP A 256 -13.94 0.69 18.83
CA TRP A 256 -12.91 -0.26 18.44
C TRP A 256 -13.33 -1.12 17.25
N GLU A 257 -14.59 -1.56 17.21
CA GLU A 257 -15.07 -2.43 16.13
C GLU A 257 -15.08 -1.70 14.79
N GLN A 258 -15.53 -0.45 14.77
CA GLN A 258 -15.51 0.36 13.55
C GLN A 258 -14.08 0.70 13.13
N PHE A 259 -13.20 1.03 14.08
CA PHE A 259 -11.79 1.29 13.78
C PHE A 259 -11.10 0.05 13.19
N ASN A 260 -11.35 -1.13 13.77
CA ASN A 260 -10.66 -2.36 13.37
C ASN A 260 -11.09 -2.91 12.00
N LYS A 261 -12.12 -2.33 11.36
CA LYS A 261 -12.49 -2.62 9.96
C LYS A 261 -11.50 -2.02 8.96
N GLY A 262 -10.67 -1.06 9.39
CA GLY A 262 -9.74 -0.36 8.52
C GLY A 262 -10.40 0.66 7.58
N CYS A 263 -9.55 1.21 6.71
CA CYS A 263 -9.93 1.92 5.50
C CYS A 263 -9.90 0.93 4.32
#